data_AF-A0A2J8A0H2-F1
#
_entry.id   AF-A0A2J8A0H2-F1
#
_cell.length_a   1.000
_cell.length_b   1.000
_cell.length_c   1.000
_cell.angle_alpha   90.00
_cell.angle_beta   90.00
_cell.angle_gamma   90.00
#
_symmetry.space_group_name_H-M   'P 1'
#
loop_
_entity.id
_entity.type
_entity.pdbx_description
1 polymer ?
#
loop_
_entity_poly.entity_id
_entity_poly.type
_entity_poly.pdbx_seq_one_letter_code
_entity_poly.pdbx_strand_id
1 'polypeptide(L)'
;MDVDGDAQDKALVEEPQQEAPDLAVDEAGTAGDAPGKRQALLREAFDKALGFGLRDPTRQEFGACFPGLDGTLVDALYDTYKQTLTLVRSHCQAEFVEVCGEHQVEAQLRELEGADAAQRPSAAAEPGAEGPAGRNPASTDAPGPAGAAAAGNGPALVLRAEAAARLHALRQEAAQLQDMLERASTAEARLAEALSLRTGAVDAMAATFTRVVSDVKQ
;
A
#
# COMPACT_ATOMS: atom_id res chain seq x y z
N MET A 1 -24.50 5.10 -65.91
CA MET A 1 -23.28 5.70 -65.36
C MET A 1 -22.92 4.88 -64.16
N ASP A 2 -22.27 3.78 -64.51
CA ASP A 2 -21.71 2.76 -63.65
C ASP A 2 -20.52 3.37 -62.92
N VAL A 3 -20.49 3.22 -61.59
CA VAL A 3 -19.32 3.54 -60.79
C VAL A 3 -18.94 2.25 -60.07
N ASP A 4 -17.89 1.64 -60.61
CA ASP A 4 -17.25 0.43 -60.14
C ASP A 4 -16.91 0.51 -58.64
N GLY A 5 -17.35 -0.51 -57.92
CA GLY A 5 -17.04 -0.73 -56.52
C GLY A 5 -15.64 -1.31 -56.38
N ASP A 6 -14.71 -0.46 -55.94
CA ASP A 6 -13.34 -0.81 -55.61
C ASP A 6 -13.28 -1.87 -54.51
N ALA A 7 -12.72 -3.01 -54.87
CA ALA A 7 -12.41 -4.12 -53.99
C ALA A 7 -11.21 -3.74 -53.12
N GLN A 8 -11.47 -3.37 -51.85
CA GLN A 8 -10.38 -3.20 -50.89
C GLN A 8 -9.91 -4.55 -50.35
N ASP A 9 -8.68 -4.84 -50.76
CA ASP A 9 -7.76 -5.88 -50.33
C ASP A 9 -7.79 -6.08 -48.82
N LYS A 10 -8.25 -7.26 -48.40
CA LYS A 10 -8.29 -7.69 -47.01
C LYS A 10 -6.94 -8.34 -46.69
N ALA A 11 -5.97 -7.50 -46.32
CA ALA A 11 -4.66 -7.96 -45.84
C ALA A 11 -4.84 -8.86 -44.61
N LEU A 12 -4.62 -10.16 -44.81
CA LEU A 12 -4.40 -11.14 -43.75
C LEU A 12 -3.14 -10.70 -42.98
N VAL A 13 -3.34 -10.19 -41.77
CA VAL A 13 -2.27 -10.04 -40.79
C VAL A 13 -2.07 -11.43 -40.18
N GLU A 14 -1.03 -12.14 -40.60
CA GLU A 14 -0.53 -13.33 -39.91
C GLU A 14 -0.09 -12.92 -38.50
N GLU A 15 -0.85 -13.35 -37.49
CA GLU A 15 -0.43 -13.29 -36.09
C GLU A 15 0.77 -14.24 -35.88
N PRO A 16 1.90 -13.75 -35.35
CA PRO A 16 3.01 -14.61 -34.99
C PRO A 16 2.61 -15.48 -33.78
N GLN A 17 2.55 -16.79 -34.01
CA GLN A 17 2.47 -17.80 -32.95
C GLN A 17 3.68 -17.66 -32.03
N GLN A 18 3.48 -17.02 -30.88
CA GLN A 18 4.44 -17.02 -29.77
C GLN A 18 4.39 -18.38 -29.08
N GLU A 19 5.40 -19.19 -29.39
CA GLU A 19 5.72 -20.46 -28.73
C GLU A 19 6.08 -20.17 -27.28
N ALA A 20 5.15 -20.51 -26.37
CA ALA A 20 5.32 -20.29 -24.94
C ALA A 20 6.39 -21.26 -24.39
N PRO A 21 7.42 -20.76 -23.67
CA PRO A 21 8.37 -21.63 -23.00
C PRO A 21 7.68 -22.35 -21.85
N ASP A 22 7.69 -23.67 -21.93
CA ASP A 22 7.25 -24.62 -20.91
C ASP A 22 8.24 -24.57 -19.73
N LEU A 23 8.17 -23.49 -18.94
CA LEU A 23 8.86 -23.36 -17.68
C LEU A 23 8.04 -24.13 -16.64
N ALA A 24 8.40 -25.40 -16.45
CA ALA A 24 8.04 -26.18 -15.28
C ALA A 24 8.54 -25.45 -14.02
N VAL A 25 7.67 -24.62 -13.44
CA VAL A 25 7.89 -24.03 -12.13
C VAL A 25 7.66 -25.14 -11.11
N ASP A 26 8.74 -25.53 -10.45
CA ASP A 26 8.75 -26.40 -9.29
C ASP A 26 7.75 -25.86 -8.24
N GLU A 27 6.55 -26.44 -8.18
CA GLU A 27 5.57 -26.23 -7.11
C GLU A 27 6.09 -26.92 -5.83
N ALA A 28 7.17 -26.38 -5.26
CA ALA A 28 7.53 -26.64 -3.88
C ALA A 28 6.49 -25.96 -2.99
N GLY A 29 5.40 -26.69 -2.72
CA GLY A 29 4.26 -26.26 -1.94
C GLY A 29 4.67 -25.55 -0.65
N THR A 30 4.35 -24.27 -0.59
CA THR A 30 4.31 -23.43 0.62
C THR A 30 3.15 -23.90 1.50
N ALA A 31 3.33 -25.05 2.15
CA ALA A 31 2.44 -25.54 3.19
C ALA A 31 2.54 -24.60 4.40
N GLY A 32 1.73 -23.54 4.41
CA GLY A 32 1.58 -22.65 5.57
C GLY A 32 1.26 -21.19 5.30
N ASP A 33 0.91 -20.77 4.08
CA ASP A 33 0.69 -19.35 3.76
C ASP A 33 -0.75 -18.88 4.07
N ALA A 34 -1.32 -19.36 5.17
CA ALA A 34 -2.56 -18.79 5.66
C ALA A 34 -2.25 -17.40 6.24
N PRO A 35 -2.97 -16.33 5.85
CA PRO A 35 -2.75 -15.00 6.39
C PRO A 35 -2.86 -15.04 7.92
N GLY A 36 -1.94 -14.36 8.60
CA GLY A 36 -1.92 -14.27 10.06
C GLY A 36 -3.24 -13.69 10.59
N LYS A 37 -3.63 -14.03 11.83
CA LYS A 37 -4.92 -13.58 12.40
C LYS A 37 -5.01 -12.04 12.43
N ARG A 38 -3.92 -11.37 12.78
CA ARG A 38 -3.81 -9.91 12.82
C ARG A 38 -3.86 -9.30 11.42
N GLN A 39 -3.25 -9.94 10.43
CA GLN A 39 -3.33 -9.50 9.04
C GLN A 39 -4.76 -9.57 8.51
N ALA A 40 -5.48 -10.66 8.80
CA ALA A 40 -6.88 -10.81 8.46
C ALA A 40 -7.74 -9.72 9.13
N LEU A 41 -7.51 -9.44 10.41
CA LEU A 41 -8.21 -8.37 11.13
C LEU A 41 -7.89 -6.97 10.58
N LEU A 42 -6.64 -6.71 10.20
CA LEU A 42 -6.24 -5.44 9.59
C LEU A 42 -6.98 -5.22 8.26
N ARG A 43 -7.02 -6.26 7.41
CA ARG A 43 -7.74 -6.22 6.14
C ARG A 43 -9.25 -6.03 6.35
N GLU A 44 -9.84 -6.76 7.29
CA GLU A 44 -11.25 -6.61 7.63
C GLU A 44 -11.58 -5.19 8.12
N ALA A 45 -10.72 -4.60 8.96
CA ALA A 45 -10.88 -3.24 9.45
C ALA A 45 -10.79 -2.22 8.31
N PHE A 46 -9.85 -2.41 7.38
CA PHE A 46 -9.71 -1.57 6.19
C PHE A 46 -10.94 -1.66 5.27
N ASP A 47 -11.40 -2.87 4.95
CA ASP A 47 -12.58 -3.09 4.10
C ASP A 47 -13.84 -2.49 4.75
N LYS A 48 -13.98 -2.59 6.07
CA LYS A 48 -15.06 -1.91 6.81
C LYS A 48 -14.95 -0.39 6.69
N ALA A 49 -13.77 0.18 6.90
CA ALA A 49 -13.55 1.61 6.79
C ALA A 49 -13.88 2.12 5.38
N LEU A 50 -13.47 1.39 4.33
CA LEU A 50 -13.87 1.68 2.95
C LEU A 50 -15.38 1.59 2.75
N GLY A 51 -16.03 0.56 3.30
CA GLY A 51 -17.48 0.41 3.23
C GLY A 51 -18.25 1.57 3.87
N PHE A 52 -17.76 2.11 4.98
CA PHE A 52 -18.35 3.28 5.63
C PHE A 52 -18.03 4.60 4.90
N GLY A 53 -16.80 4.77 4.43
CA GLY A 53 -16.36 6.00 3.74
C GLY A 53 -16.92 6.14 2.33
N LEU A 54 -17.11 5.03 1.62
CA LEU A 54 -17.66 4.96 0.27
C LEU A 54 -19.07 4.36 0.28
N ARG A 55 -19.88 4.77 1.26
CA ARG A 55 -21.27 4.34 1.36
C ARG A 55 -22.05 4.85 0.15
N ASP A 56 -22.71 3.94 -0.56
CA ASP A 56 -23.55 4.29 -1.70
C ASP A 56 -24.78 5.09 -1.24
N PRO A 57 -24.94 6.37 -1.61
CA PRO A 57 -26.18 7.09 -1.43
C PRO A 57 -27.28 6.43 -2.25
N THR A 58 -28.50 6.47 -1.72
CA THR A 58 -29.68 6.12 -2.50
C THR A 58 -29.87 7.11 -3.64
N ARG A 59 -30.52 6.68 -4.72
CA ARG A 59 -30.84 7.54 -5.87
C ARG A 59 -31.61 8.80 -5.44
N GLN A 60 -32.46 8.69 -4.41
CA GLN A 60 -33.20 9.83 -3.86
C GLN A 60 -32.29 10.82 -3.12
N GLU A 61 -31.41 10.34 -2.25
CA GLU A 61 -30.44 11.18 -1.54
C GLU A 61 -29.51 11.90 -2.53
N PHE A 62 -29.04 11.19 -3.56
CA PHE A 62 -28.22 11.78 -4.62
C PHE A 62 -28.99 12.85 -5.41
N GLY A 63 -30.23 12.55 -5.83
CA GLY A 63 -31.05 13.50 -6.59
C GLY A 63 -31.43 14.76 -5.81
N ALA A 64 -31.52 14.67 -4.48
CA ALA A 64 -31.77 15.82 -3.62
C ALA A 64 -30.64 16.88 -3.69
N CYS A 65 -29.43 16.49 -4.11
CA CYS A 65 -28.30 17.39 -4.33
C CYS A 65 -28.40 18.21 -5.62
N PHE A 66 -29.32 17.89 -6.53
CA PHE A 66 -29.46 18.53 -7.85
C PHE A 66 -30.90 19.05 -8.09
N PRO A 67 -31.39 20.00 -7.26
CA PRO A 67 -32.74 20.52 -7.43
C PRO A 67 -32.86 21.25 -8.78
N GLY A 68 -33.87 20.87 -9.58
CA GLY A 68 -34.16 21.49 -10.87
C GLY A 68 -33.46 20.84 -12.07
N LEU A 69 -32.64 19.81 -11.86
CA LEU A 69 -32.13 19.00 -12.96
C LEU A 69 -33.21 18.01 -13.44
N ASP A 70 -33.23 17.73 -14.74
CA ASP A 70 -34.12 16.72 -15.30
C ASP A 70 -33.80 15.32 -14.72
N GLY A 71 -34.84 14.52 -14.49
CA GLY A 71 -34.70 13.20 -13.88
C GLY A 71 -33.76 12.26 -14.65
N THR A 72 -33.78 12.33 -15.99
CA THR A 72 -32.92 11.48 -16.83
C THR A 72 -31.45 11.87 -16.72
N LEU A 73 -31.16 13.17 -16.59
CA LEU A 73 -29.81 13.66 -16.34
C LEU A 73 -29.33 13.26 -14.93
N VAL A 74 -30.20 13.31 -13.92
CA VAL A 74 -29.87 12.85 -12.57
C VAL A 74 -29.54 11.35 -12.58
N ASP A 75 -30.28 10.54 -13.33
CA ASP A 75 -30.02 9.10 -13.44
C ASP A 75 -28.66 8.84 -14.13
N ALA A 76 -28.36 9.53 -15.23
CA ALA A 76 -27.05 9.40 -15.90
C ALA A 76 -25.88 9.82 -15.00
N LEU A 77 -26.03 10.90 -14.22
CA LEU A 77 -25.04 11.33 -13.24
C LEU A 77 -24.88 10.31 -12.09
N TYR A 78 -25.98 9.72 -11.63
CA TYR A 78 -25.96 8.71 -10.58
C TYR A 78 -25.24 7.43 -11.02
N ASP A 79 -25.46 6.99 -12.27
CA ASP A 79 -24.76 5.84 -12.85
C ASP A 79 -23.25 6.11 -12.98
N THR A 80 -22.87 7.29 -13.48
CA THR A 80 -21.46 7.72 -13.57
C THR A 80 -20.80 7.78 -12.19
N TYR A 81 -21.54 8.27 -11.20
CA TYR A 81 -21.08 8.33 -9.81
C TYR A 81 -20.86 6.92 -9.24
N LYS A 82 -21.75 5.95 -9.47
CA LYS A 82 -21.56 4.55 -9.06
C LYS A 82 -20.34 3.90 -9.70
N GLN A 83 -20.11 4.16 -10.98
CA GLN A 83 -18.92 3.69 -11.68
C GLN A 83 -17.66 4.26 -11.02
N THR A 84 -17.68 5.55 -10.70
CA THR A 84 -16.56 6.21 -10.02
C THR A 84 -16.33 5.63 -8.62
N LEU A 85 -17.37 5.38 -7.82
CA LEU A 85 -17.23 4.72 -6.53
C LEU A 85 -16.62 3.32 -6.63
N THR A 86 -17.00 2.56 -7.66
CA THR A 86 -16.44 1.22 -7.92
C THR A 86 -14.95 1.30 -8.23
N LEU A 87 -14.56 2.25 -9.09
CA LEU A 87 -13.15 2.48 -9.43
C LEU A 87 -12.33 2.93 -8.22
N VAL A 88 -12.84 3.88 -7.44
CA VAL A 88 -12.17 4.37 -6.22
C VAL A 88 -11.99 3.22 -5.23
N ARG A 89 -13.01 2.39 -5.01
CA ARG A 89 -12.90 1.22 -4.12
C ARG A 89 -11.84 0.24 -4.59
N SER A 90 -11.84 -0.10 -5.88
CA SER A 90 -10.84 -1.00 -6.47
C SER A 90 -9.43 -0.45 -6.32
N HIS A 91 -9.23 0.84 -6.58
CA HIS A 91 -7.93 1.48 -6.49
C HIS A 91 -7.43 1.54 -5.05
N CYS A 92 -8.27 1.95 -4.09
CA CYS A 92 -7.90 1.94 -2.67
C CYS A 92 -7.51 0.54 -2.17
N GLN A 93 -8.18 -0.52 -2.65
CA GLN A 93 -7.82 -1.89 -2.28
C GLN A 93 -6.47 -2.32 -2.89
N ALA A 94 -6.18 -1.93 -4.12
CA ALA A 94 -4.88 -2.19 -4.76
C ALA A 94 -3.75 -1.46 -4.02
N GLU A 95 -3.93 -0.17 -3.76
CA GLU A 95 -2.97 0.66 -3.00
C GLU A 95 -2.74 0.12 -1.59
N PHE A 96 -3.78 -0.37 -0.91
CA PHE A 96 -3.62 -1.00 0.41
C PHE A 96 -2.68 -2.21 0.36
N VAL A 97 -2.81 -3.06 -0.67
CA VAL A 97 -1.94 -4.23 -0.85
C VAL A 97 -0.51 -3.79 -1.15
N GLU A 98 -0.34 -2.80 -2.03
CA GLU A 98 0.98 -2.24 -2.39
C GLU A 98 1.69 -1.67 -1.16
N VAL A 99 1.03 -0.77 -0.42
CA VAL A 99 1.56 -0.17 0.81
C VAL A 99 1.89 -1.22 1.87
N CYS A 100 1.06 -2.26 2.04
CA CYS A 100 1.36 -3.36 2.96
C CYS A 100 2.61 -4.14 2.54
N GLY A 101 2.80 -4.34 1.22
CA GLY A 101 3.98 -4.97 0.65
C GLY A 101 5.24 -4.13 0.84
N GLU A 102 5.19 -2.85 0.47
CA GLU A 102 6.31 -1.90 0.60
C GLU A 102 6.84 -1.80 2.03
N HIS A 103 5.95 -1.73 3.01
CA HIS A 103 6.32 -1.63 4.42
C HIS A 103 6.50 -2.96 5.12
N GLN A 104 6.39 -4.08 4.39
CA GLN A 104 6.52 -5.44 4.93
C GLN A 104 5.59 -5.67 6.14
N VAL A 105 4.39 -5.09 6.11
CA VAL A 105 3.43 -5.10 7.23
C VAL A 105 3.11 -6.54 7.66
N GLU A 106 2.99 -7.44 6.68
CA GLU A 106 2.70 -8.86 6.94
C GLU A 106 3.82 -9.54 7.74
N ALA A 107 5.08 -9.27 7.40
CA ALA A 107 6.23 -9.82 8.10
C ALA A 107 6.27 -9.30 9.55
N GLN A 108 6.04 -8.00 9.74
CA GLN A 108 6.01 -7.36 11.07
C GLN A 108 4.86 -7.90 11.93
N LEU A 109 3.66 -8.04 11.36
CA LEU A 109 2.52 -8.60 12.09
C LEU A 109 2.77 -10.05 12.49
N ARG A 110 3.38 -10.86 11.61
CA ARG A 110 3.74 -12.24 11.88
C ARG A 110 4.80 -12.36 12.98
N GLU A 111 5.80 -11.49 12.98
CA GLU A 111 6.82 -11.42 14.04
C GLU A 111 6.17 -11.12 15.40
N LEU A 112 5.25 -10.16 15.45
CA LEU A 112 4.53 -9.83 16.67
C LEU A 112 3.63 -10.97 17.16
N GLU A 113 2.96 -11.70 16.26
CA GLU A 113 2.19 -12.89 16.64
C GLU A 113 3.08 -13.98 17.23
N GLY A 114 4.28 -14.17 16.68
CA GLY A 114 5.29 -15.10 17.21
C GLY A 114 5.78 -14.69 18.60
N ALA A 115 6.05 -13.40 18.81
CA ALA A 115 6.48 -12.87 20.11
C ALA A 115 5.40 -13.06 21.20
N ASP A 116 4.13 -12.79 20.87
CA ASP A 116 2.98 -13.03 21.77
C ASP A 116 2.84 -14.52 22.14
N ALA A 117 3.02 -15.41 21.16
CA ALA A 117 2.94 -16.85 21.38
C ALA A 117 4.06 -17.35 22.31
N ALA A 118 5.27 -16.81 22.18
CA ALA A 118 6.40 -17.14 23.04
C ALA A 118 6.27 -16.58 24.46
N GLN A 119 5.63 -15.42 24.63
CA GLN A 119 5.40 -14.79 25.93
C GLN A 119 4.21 -15.36 26.69
N ARG A 120 3.27 -16.05 26.03
CA ARG A 120 2.25 -16.80 26.76
C ARG A 120 2.94 -17.90 27.56
N PRO A 121 3.00 -17.80 28.90
CA PRO A 121 3.52 -18.90 29.70
C PRO A 121 2.70 -20.12 29.31
N SER A 122 3.39 -21.23 29.02
CA SER A 122 2.77 -22.52 28.72
C SER A 122 1.91 -22.92 29.91
N ALA A 123 0.66 -22.44 29.93
CA ALA A 123 -0.37 -22.84 30.89
C ALA A 123 -0.89 -24.26 30.58
N ALA A 124 -0.17 -25.00 29.74
CA ALA A 124 -0.35 -26.42 29.46
C ALA A 124 0.55 -27.31 30.33
N ALA A 125 1.18 -26.77 31.38
CA ALA A 125 1.82 -27.56 32.43
C ALA A 125 0.99 -27.52 33.72
N GLU A 126 0.00 -28.43 33.78
CA GLU A 126 -0.58 -29.09 34.97
C GLU A 126 -1.55 -28.28 35.88
N PRO A 127 -2.69 -28.86 36.30
CA PRO A 127 -2.65 -29.63 37.54
C PRO A 127 -3.58 -30.86 37.53
N GLY A 128 -3.00 -32.04 37.28
CA GLY A 128 -3.66 -33.33 37.48
C GLY A 128 -3.03 -34.15 38.60
N ALA A 129 -3.09 -33.69 39.86
CA ALA A 129 -2.87 -34.58 41.01
C ALA A 129 -3.60 -34.08 42.27
N GLU A 130 -4.60 -34.85 42.68
CA GLU A 130 -5.42 -34.68 43.88
C GLU A 130 -4.64 -35.04 45.17
N GLY A 131 -4.62 -34.11 46.14
CA GLY A 131 -4.58 -34.34 47.60
C GLY A 131 -3.28 -34.85 48.28
N PRO A 132 -3.25 -34.92 49.64
CA PRO A 132 -3.63 -33.90 50.62
C PRO A 132 -2.53 -33.65 51.70
N ALA A 133 -2.69 -32.58 52.47
CA ALA A 133 -2.15 -32.36 53.83
C ALA A 133 -0.62 -32.52 54.07
N GLY A 134 0.08 -31.39 54.22
CA GLY A 134 1.43 -31.38 54.78
C GLY A 134 1.94 -29.97 55.04
N ARG A 135 1.70 -29.45 56.24
CA ARG A 135 2.40 -28.28 56.79
C ARG A 135 3.91 -28.54 56.81
N ASN A 136 4.71 -27.59 56.34
CA ASN A 136 5.97 -27.19 56.97
C ASN A 136 6.48 -25.84 56.41
N PRO A 137 6.70 -24.83 57.28
CA PRO A 137 7.45 -23.63 56.94
C PRO A 137 8.82 -23.68 57.64
N ALA A 138 9.92 -23.84 56.90
CA ALA A 138 11.24 -23.53 57.46
C ALA A 138 12.32 -23.47 56.37
N SER A 139 12.98 -22.32 56.32
CA SER A 139 14.38 -22.13 55.87
C SER A 139 14.61 -22.21 54.35
N THR A 140 15.40 -21.34 53.72
CA THR A 140 16.66 -20.81 54.22
C THR A 140 17.04 -19.56 53.42
N ASP A 141 17.35 -18.49 54.15
CA ASP A 141 18.13 -17.35 53.68
C ASP A 141 19.43 -17.82 53.01
N ALA A 142 19.68 -17.32 51.80
CA ALA A 142 21.01 -17.30 51.20
C ALA A 142 21.23 -15.93 50.54
N PRO A 143 21.92 -15.00 51.22
CA PRO A 143 22.38 -13.77 50.57
C PRO A 143 23.65 -14.09 49.77
N GLY A 144 23.51 -14.22 48.46
CA GLY A 144 24.65 -14.30 47.54
C GLY A 144 25.39 -12.95 47.46
N PRO A 145 26.69 -12.87 47.83
CA PRO A 145 27.46 -11.65 47.73
C PRO A 145 28.23 -11.64 46.40
N ALA A 146 27.64 -11.07 45.35
CA ALA A 146 28.37 -10.77 44.11
C ALA A 146 27.74 -9.65 43.25
N GLY A 147 26.96 -8.75 43.87
CA GLY A 147 26.34 -7.59 43.20
C GLY A 147 27.12 -6.27 43.32
N ALA A 148 28.38 -6.31 43.74
CA ALA A 148 29.15 -5.10 44.10
C ALA A 148 30.20 -4.71 43.04
N ALA A 149 29.78 -4.59 41.77
CA ALA A 149 30.58 -3.94 40.73
C ALA A 149 29.75 -3.14 39.69
N ALA A 150 28.46 -2.88 39.96
CA ALA A 150 27.58 -2.13 39.06
C ALA A 150 27.19 -0.72 39.58
N ALA A 151 27.79 -0.25 40.68
CA ALA A 151 27.39 1.01 41.32
C ALA A 151 28.12 2.27 40.80
N GLY A 152 29.07 2.15 39.86
CA GLY A 152 29.89 3.27 39.39
C GLY A 152 29.57 3.82 37.98
N ASN A 153 28.82 3.07 37.15
CA ASN A 153 28.67 3.39 35.73
C ASN A 153 27.32 4.03 35.36
N GLY A 154 26.41 4.25 36.32
CA GLY A 154 25.08 4.82 36.11
C GLY A 154 25.07 6.09 35.23
N PRO A 155 25.81 7.16 35.58
CA PRO A 155 25.78 8.40 34.79
C PRO A 155 26.44 8.25 33.41
N ALA A 156 27.49 7.45 33.29
CA ALA A 156 28.17 7.20 32.01
C ALA A 156 27.29 6.39 31.03
N LEU A 157 26.52 5.43 31.54
CA LEU A 157 25.57 4.65 30.74
C LEU A 157 24.39 5.50 30.27
N VAL A 158 23.86 6.38 31.11
CA VAL A 158 22.78 7.31 30.72
C VAL A 158 23.25 8.26 29.61
N LEU A 159 24.43 8.86 29.75
CA LEU A 159 25.01 9.72 28.70
C LEU A 159 25.22 8.97 27.39
N ARG A 160 25.67 7.70 27.45
CA ARG A 160 25.85 6.87 26.25
C ARG A 160 24.51 6.50 25.60
N ALA A 161 23.50 6.17 26.39
CA ALA A 161 22.16 5.88 25.91
C ALA A 161 21.53 7.12 25.28
N GLU A 162 21.68 8.30 25.89
CA GLU A 162 21.20 9.56 25.35
C GLU A 162 21.91 9.92 24.03
N ALA A 163 23.23 9.76 23.96
CA ALA A 163 23.99 9.97 22.73
C ALA A 163 23.54 9.01 21.61
N ALA A 164 23.29 7.74 21.94
CA ALA A 164 22.78 6.76 20.99
C ALA A 164 21.36 7.11 20.51
N ALA A 165 20.47 7.55 21.40
CA ALA A 165 19.12 7.98 21.05
C ALA A 165 19.13 9.22 20.15
N ARG A 166 19.96 10.22 20.47
CA ARG A 166 20.15 11.41 19.62
C ARG A 166 20.68 11.06 18.24
N LEU A 167 21.66 10.15 18.17
CA LEU A 167 22.22 9.70 16.90
C LEU A 167 21.19 8.92 16.06
N HIS A 168 20.34 8.12 16.71
CA HIS A 168 19.24 7.43 16.04
C HIS A 168 18.20 8.42 15.49
N ALA A 169 17.81 9.43 16.28
CA ALA A 169 16.91 10.49 15.82
C ALA A 169 17.47 11.24 14.60
N LEU A 170 18.75 11.62 14.63
CA LEU A 170 19.41 12.27 13.49
C LEU A 170 19.45 11.38 12.24
N ARG A 171 19.60 10.06 12.39
CA ARG A 171 19.53 9.13 11.26
C ARG A 171 18.13 9.05 10.66
N GLN A 172 17.09 9.07 11.49
CA GLN A 172 15.70 9.09 11.02
C GLN A 172 15.39 10.39 10.27
N GLU A 173 15.82 11.55 10.81
CA GLU A 173 15.70 12.84 10.13
C GLU A 173 16.46 12.85 8.79
N ALA A 174 17.68 12.31 8.75
CA ALA A 174 18.45 12.22 7.51
C ALA A 174 17.77 11.33 6.46
N ALA A 175 17.23 10.18 6.87
CA ALA A 175 16.48 9.29 5.98
C ALA A 175 15.20 9.95 5.44
N GLN A 176 14.47 10.68 6.30
CA GLN A 176 13.28 11.43 5.91
C GLN A 176 13.61 12.55 4.90
N LEU A 177 14.69 13.31 5.14
CA LEU A 177 15.12 14.36 4.22
C LEU A 177 15.58 13.79 2.87
N GLN A 178 16.20 12.61 2.87
CA GLN A 178 16.59 11.93 1.64
C GLN A 178 15.37 11.48 0.83
N ASP A 179 14.37 10.86 1.45
CA ASP A 179 13.10 10.50 0.80
C ASP A 179 12.38 11.74 0.24
N MET A 180 12.33 12.84 0.99
CA MET A 180 11.77 14.10 0.50
C MET A 180 12.52 14.63 -0.74
N LEU A 181 13.85 14.50 -0.78
CA LEU A 181 14.67 14.93 -1.91
C LEU A 181 14.40 14.04 -3.14
N GLU A 182 14.31 12.73 -2.97
CA GLU A 182 13.99 11.77 -4.04
C GLU A 182 12.58 12.01 -4.60
N ARG A 183 11.59 12.29 -3.76
CA ARG A 183 10.25 12.70 -4.21
C ARG A 183 10.25 14.04 -4.96
N ALA A 184 11.04 15.01 -4.50
CA ALA A 184 11.17 16.29 -5.17
C ALA A 184 11.83 16.15 -6.55
N SER A 185 12.89 15.35 -6.67
CA SER A 185 13.60 15.14 -7.93
C SER A 185 12.77 14.37 -8.96
N THR A 186 11.99 13.37 -8.53
CA THR A 186 11.04 12.66 -9.41
C THR A 186 9.90 13.57 -9.88
N ALA A 187 9.40 14.46 -9.02
CA ALA A 187 8.41 15.46 -9.40
C ALA A 187 8.99 16.48 -10.40
N GLU A 188 10.23 16.94 -10.18
CA GLU A 188 10.93 17.84 -11.11
C GLU A 188 11.10 17.19 -12.49
N ALA A 189 11.53 15.92 -12.54
CA ALA A 189 11.66 15.19 -13.80
C ALA A 189 10.34 15.10 -14.58
N ARG A 190 9.21 14.81 -13.88
CA ARG A 190 7.87 14.77 -14.49
C ARG A 190 7.43 16.14 -15.02
N LEU A 191 7.69 17.21 -14.27
CA LEU A 191 7.37 18.56 -14.71
C LEU A 191 8.22 19.00 -15.92
N ALA A 192 9.50 18.64 -15.95
CA ALA A 192 10.39 18.89 -17.08
C ALA A 192 9.91 18.16 -18.34
N GLU A 193 9.49 16.91 -18.22
CA GLU A 193 8.90 16.14 -19.32
C GLU A 193 7.61 16.80 -19.83
N ALA A 194 6.68 17.17 -18.94
CA ALA A 194 5.44 17.84 -19.32
C ALA A 194 5.68 19.19 -20.01
N LEU A 195 6.67 19.97 -19.55
CA LEU A 195 7.08 21.22 -20.20
C LEU A 195 7.67 20.97 -21.60
N SER A 196 8.46 19.91 -21.78
CA SER A 196 9.00 19.55 -23.09
C SER A 196 7.90 19.20 -24.10
N LEU A 197 6.91 18.42 -23.68
CA LEU A 197 5.75 18.05 -24.51
C LEU A 197 4.92 19.28 -24.89
N ARG A 198 4.66 20.18 -23.93
CA ARG A 198 3.91 21.41 -24.19
C ARG A 198 4.67 22.34 -25.14
N THR A 199 5.97 22.48 -24.97
CA THR A 199 6.81 23.31 -25.85
C THR A 199 6.76 22.78 -27.28
N GLY A 200 6.92 21.45 -27.47
CA GLY A 200 6.79 20.82 -28.78
C GLY A 200 5.41 21.02 -29.43
N ALA A 201 4.33 20.95 -28.64
CA ALA A 201 2.98 21.22 -29.14
C ALA A 201 2.79 22.69 -29.58
N VAL A 202 3.34 23.65 -28.82
CA VAL A 202 3.31 25.08 -29.15
C VAL A 202 4.09 25.35 -30.44
N ASP A 203 5.26 24.74 -30.61
CA ASP A 203 6.07 24.89 -31.83
C ASP A 203 5.34 24.32 -33.05
N ALA A 204 4.67 23.18 -32.91
CA ALA A 204 3.84 22.60 -33.97
C ALA A 204 2.64 23.51 -34.34
N MET A 205 1.99 24.12 -33.35
CA MET A 205 0.93 25.11 -33.56
C MET A 205 1.45 26.37 -34.26
N ALA A 206 2.64 26.87 -33.89
CA ALA A 206 3.25 28.03 -34.52
C ALA A 206 3.63 27.74 -35.98
N ALA A 207 4.14 26.54 -36.27
CA ALA A 207 4.46 26.10 -37.63
C ALA A 207 3.21 26.00 -38.52
N THR A 208 2.13 25.40 -38.01
CA THR A 208 0.85 25.31 -38.75
C THR A 208 0.24 26.69 -38.99
N PHE A 209 0.26 27.59 -38.01
CA PHE A 209 -0.18 28.96 -38.18
C PHE A 209 0.61 29.70 -39.26
N THR A 210 1.94 29.59 -39.22
CA THR A 210 2.84 30.23 -40.22
C THR A 210 2.55 29.72 -41.64
N ARG A 211 2.25 28.44 -41.78
CA ARG A 211 1.84 27.84 -43.06
C ARG A 211 0.52 28.42 -43.55
N VAL A 212 -0.52 28.43 -42.72
CA VAL A 212 -1.85 28.98 -43.09
C VAL A 212 -1.76 30.46 -43.48
N VAL A 213 -0.99 31.26 -42.73
CA VAL A 213 -0.76 32.68 -43.05
C VAL A 213 -0.04 32.86 -44.39
N SER A 214 0.86 31.93 -44.75
CA SER A 214 1.56 31.97 -46.03
C SER A 214 0.64 31.58 -47.19
N ASP A 215 -0.23 30.60 -47.00
CA ASP A 215 -1.20 30.15 -48.00
C ASP A 215 -2.25 31.23 -48.32
N VAL A 216 -2.70 32.00 -47.32
CA VAL A 216 -3.69 33.10 -47.51
C VAL A 216 -3.11 34.30 -48.28
N LYS A 217 -1.78 34.44 -48.35
CA LYS A 217 -1.13 35.55 -49.04
C LYS A 217 -0.87 35.29 -50.54
N GLN A 218 -1.08 34.07 -51.02
CA GLN A 218 -0.92 33.69 -52.43
C GLN A 218 -2.24 33.83 -53.18
#